data_AF-I2GWM7-F1
#
_entry.id   AF-I2GWM7-F1
#
_cell.length_a   1.000
_cell.length_b   1.000
_cell.length_c   1.000
_cell.angle_alpha   90.00
_cell.angle_beta   90.00
_cell.angle_gamma   90.00
#
_symmetry.space_group_name_H-M   'P 1'
#
loop_
_entity.id
_entity.type
_entity.pdbx_description
1 polymer ?
#
loop_
_entity_poly.entity_id
_entity_poly.type
_entity_poly.pdbx_seq_one_letter_code
_entity_poly.pdbx_strand_id
1 'polypeptide(L)'
;MRERLTVFFNSPEEINSLLKLDVNSTISVSKSESPLILQKRFIFDDIQLPDAPFRLIYNQGNLLQNSPILPTYPYGCSVFTSSNSTDDSKLVKVPDLYSSFHSMDQSCINRIPSLDGFEFNTKSIYDITYANEALTIIEYSLINDLDYTPEVHLEKAEIGLFYTDDTENSLINNLSGLRCVFDTETSSFKRCQKTMLSYNSNQYIDSNHQVSIELENPVGLHPKLLFNTSNITLLDNDNCNLYTYIQLNNTLFCDPFQSISEMKLFGQYDLELPSYSTEIQNGPWGSELLLQLNSALDINELVLHSRYGLPDSSYKQIVSPLVFQACSTKEDQLSFENPFYENGYSYQKWFNNDSIFIHYNSIGEALEFEIPTANSRDYNSVTIITASCLILSLFYLLRKLFM
;
A
#
# COMPACT_ATOMS: atom_id res chain seq x y z
N MET A 1 5.11 24.08 14.93
CA MET A 1 5.05 23.27 13.69
C MET A 1 6.29 23.50 12.85
N ARG A 2 6.86 22.43 12.30
CA ARG A 2 7.99 22.46 11.35
C ARG A 2 7.53 21.96 9.98
N GLU A 3 7.94 22.64 8.93
CA GLU A 3 7.57 22.32 7.55
C GLU A 3 8.82 22.07 6.69
N ARG A 4 8.79 21.00 5.90
CA ARG A 4 9.77 20.73 4.84
C ARG A 4 9.07 20.40 3.55
N LEU A 5 9.38 21.14 2.49
CA LEU A 5 8.95 20.83 1.14
C LEU A 5 10.11 20.21 0.36
N THR A 6 9.80 19.29 -0.53
CA THR A 6 10.77 18.76 -1.49
C THR A 6 10.10 18.67 -2.84
N VAL A 7 10.64 19.39 -3.82
CA VAL A 7 10.23 19.27 -5.23
C VAL A 7 11.29 18.46 -5.95
N PHE A 8 10.85 17.41 -6.62
CA PHE A 8 11.69 16.53 -7.40
C PHE A 8 11.50 16.79 -8.89
N PHE A 9 12.60 17.08 -9.57
CA PHE A 9 12.69 17.37 -10.99
C PHE A 9 13.27 16.18 -11.74
N ASN A 10 12.86 15.97 -12.98
CA ASN A 10 13.33 14.85 -13.78
C ASN A 10 14.76 15.08 -14.27
N SER A 11 15.17 16.33 -14.43
CA SER A 11 16.50 16.68 -14.95
C SER A 11 17.04 18.00 -14.38
N PRO A 12 18.37 18.21 -14.43
CA PRO A 12 18.98 19.47 -14.03
C PRO A 12 18.55 20.65 -14.90
N GLU A 13 18.23 20.43 -16.17
CA GLU A 13 17.73 21.46 -17.10
C GLU A 13 16.34 21.96 -16.69
N GLU A 14 15.48 21.08 -16.18
CA GLU A 14 14.15 21.46 -15.66
C GLU A 14 14.28 22.43 -14.48
N ILE A 15 15.21 22.21 -13.54
CA ILE A 15 15.43 23.16 -12.44
C ILE A 15 15.82 24.53 -12.99
N ASN A 16 16.77 24.60 -13.92
CA ASN A 16 17.25 25.89 -14.41
C ASN A 16 16.22 26.65 -15.25
N SER A 17 15.29 25.95 -15.89
CA SER A 17 14.26 26.55 -16.75
C SER A 17 12.98 26.90 -16.00
N LEU A 18 12.57 26.07 -15.04
CA LEU A 18 11.29 26.21 -14.34
C LEU A 18 11.39 26.99 -13.04
N LEU A 19 12.55 26.94 -12.37
CA LEU A 19 12.72 27.58 -11.07
C LEU A 19 12.94 29.08 -11.22
N LYS A 20 12.14 29.86 -10.50
CA LYS A 20 12.33 31.29 -10.28
C LYS A 20 12.38 31.56 -8.79
N LEU A 21 13.45 32.24 -8.38
CA LEU A 21 13.62 32.74 -7.02
C LEU A 21 13.38 34.23 -7.05
N ASP A 22 12.29 34.69 -6.44
CA ASP A 22 11.98 36.12 -6.38
C ASP A 22 12.75 36.82 -5.25
N VAL A 23 12.92 38.13 -5.39
CA VAL A 23 13.53 39.02 -4.39
C VAL A 23 12.72 39.01 -3.08
N ASN A 24 11.41 38.73 -3.15
CA ASN A 24 10.52 38.62 -1.99
C ASN A 24 10.59 37.28 -1.27
N SER A 25 11.61 36.44 -1.55
CA SER A 25 11.77 35.12 -0.96
C SER A 25 10.67 34.10 -1.30
N THR A 26 9.97 34.32 -2.40
CA THR A 26 9.04 33.34 -2.97
C THR A 26 9.80 32.39 -3.89
N ILE A 27 9.52 31.09 -3.77
CA ILE A 27 9.96 30.09 -4.73
C ILE A 27 8.81 29.79 -5.66
N SER A 28 9.03 30.04 -6.94
CA SER A 28 8.06 29.74 -8.00
C SER A 28 8.64 28.68 -8.94
N VAL A 29 7.89 27.60 -9.12
CA VAL A 29 8.10 26.61 -10.18
C VAL A 29 7.07 26.91 -11.25
N SER A 30 7.53 27.42 -12.40
CA SER A 30 6.64 27.66 -13.52
C SER A 30 6.07 26.37 -14.08
N LYS A 31 4.93 26.48 -14.76
CA LYS A 31 4.21 25.35 -15.35
C LYS A 31 5.13 24.42 -16.17
N SER A 32 5.29 23.20 -15.67
CA SER A 32 5.98 22.10 -16.34
C SER A 32 5.08 21.42 -17.36
N GLU A 33 5.68 20.82 -18.39
CA GLU A 33 4.97 19.97 -19.36
C GLU A 33 4.67 18.58 -18.77
N SER A 34 5.57 18.08 -17.93
CA SER A 34 5.43 16.84 -17.15
C SER A 34 5.16 17.17 -15.68
N PRO A 35 4.22 16.48 -15.01
CA PRO A 35 3.99 16.71 -13.60
C PRO A 35 5.23 16.32 -12.79
N LEU A 36 5.60 17.18 -11.84
CA LEU A 36 6.69 17.00 -10.88
C LEU A 36 6.14 16.41 -9.58
N ILE A 37 7.01 15.73 -8.83
CA ILE A 37 6.64 15.20 -7.51
C ILE A 37 6.93 16.26 -6.44
N LEU A 38 5.90 16.57 -5.67
CA LEU A 38 6.01 17.38 -4.46
C LEU A 38 5.81 16.49 -3.23
N GLN A 39 6.82 16.44 -2.37
CA GLN A 39 6.69 15.97 -1.01
C GLN A 39 6.51 17.18 -0.08
N LYS A 40 5.48 17.16 0.77
CA LYS A 40 5.36 18.05 1.92
C LYS A 40 5.49 17.23 3.20
N ARG A 41 6.30 17.68 4.13
CA ARG A 41 6.44 17.08 5.45
C ARG A 41 6.10 18.10 6.52
N PHE A 42 5.09 17.80 7.31
CA PHE A 42 4.70 18.55 8.48
C PHE A 42 5.10 17.77 9.73
N ILE A 43 5.69 18.46 10.69
CA ILE A 43 5.98 17.89 12.00
C ILE A 43 5.31 18.78 13.04
N PHE A 44 4.40 18.18 13.78
CA PHE A 44 3.72 18.79 14.90
C PHE A 44 4.25 18.15 16.18
N ASP A 45 5.02 18.92 16.94
CA ASP A 45 5.56 18.51 18.23
C ASP A 45 4.54 18.81 19.35
N ASP A 46 4.69 18.14 20.48
CA ASP A 46 3.86 18.30 21.69
C ASP A 46 2.36 18.02 21.45
N ILE A 47 2.03 17.13 20.51
CA ILE A 47 0.66 16.66 20.30
C ILE A 47 0.37 15.45 21.20
N GLN A 48 -0.66 15.56 22.02
CA GLN A 48 -1.23 14.46 22.77
C GLN A 48 -2.44 13.89 22.03
N LEU A 49 -2.27 12.73 21.41
CA LEU A 49 -3.39 11.94 20.88
C LEU A 49 -3.80 10.89 21.92
N PRO A 50 -5.09 10.57 21.98
CA PRO A 50 -5.58 9.53 22.88
C PRO A 50 -5.12 8.12 22.48
N ASP A 51 -4.65 7.96 21.25
CA ASP A 51 -4.28 6.69 20.66
C ASP A 51 -2.82 6.30 20.97
N ALA A 52 -2.57 4.99 21.02
CA ALA A 52 -1.22 4.47 21.06
C ALA A 52 -0.43 4.88 19.79
N PRO A 53 0.92 4.88 19.83
CA PRO A 53 1.73 5.16 18.66
C PRO A 53 1.29 4.34 17.44
N PHE A 54 1.12 5.02 16.31
CA PHE A 54 0.61 4.41 15.08
C PHE A 54 1.30 5.00 13.85
N ARG A 55 1.25 4.22 12.76
CA ARG A 55 1.58 4.69 11.41
C ARG A 55 0.39 4.43 10.50
N LEU A 56 -0.08 5.46 9.80
CA LEU A 56 -1.16 5.40 8.82
C LEU A 56 -0.58 5.64 7.43
N ILE A 57 -0.89 4.75 6.50
CA ILE A 57 -0.51 4.84 5.10
C ILE A 57 -1.78 4.93 4.27
N TYR A 58 -1.88 5.93 3.40
CA TYR A 58 -3.00 6.08 2.47
C TYR A 58 -2.48 6.22 1.04
N ASN A 59 -2.95 5.36 0.15
CA ASN A 59 -2.61 5.37 -1.27
C ASN A 59 -3.83 4.95 -2.11
N GLN A 60 -4.24 5.76 -3.08
CA GLN A 60 -5.34 5.42 -4.00
C GLN A 60 -4.86 5.26 -5.45
N GLY A 61 -3.59 4.92 -5.67
CA GLY A 61 -3.04 4.60 -7.00
C GLY A 61 -2.85 5.81 -7.93
N ASN A 62 -2.87 7.03 -7.38
CA ASN A 62 -2.86 8.25 -8.19
C ASN A 62 -1.45 8.73 -8.60
N LEU A 63 -0.38 8.15 -8.04
CA LEU A 63 1.01 8.54 -8.29
C LEU A 63 1.81 7.36 -8.87
N LEU A 64 1.82 7.23 -10.19
CA LEU A 64 2.58 6.19 -10.92
C LEU A 64 3.88 6.76 -11.50
N GLN A 65 4.72 7.37 -10.67
CA GLN A 65 6.04 7.84 -11.09
C GLN A 65 7.15 7.20 -10.27
N ASN A 66 8.12 6.60 -10.96
CA ASN A 66 9.33 6.07 -10.35
C ASN A 66 10.20 7.25 -9.88
N SER A 67 10.29 7.44 -8.56
CA SER A 67 11.06 8.53 -7.99
C SER A 67 11.75 8.08 -6.71
N PRO A 68 13.02 8.46 -6.50
CA PRO A 68 13.79 8.04 -5.33
C PRO A 68 13.23 8.61 -4.02
N ILE A 69 12.41 9.67 -4.09
CA ILE A 69 11.76 10.27 -2.92
C ILE A 69 10.40 9.65 -2.60
N LEU A 70 9.81 8.87 -3.51
CA LEU A 70 8.48 8.28 -3.38
C LEU A 70 8.59 6.81 -2.94
N PRO A 71 7.99 6.41 -1.81
CA PRO A 71 7.94 5.01 -1.39
C PRO A 71 6.88 4.21 -2.17
N THR A 72 7.03 2.89 -2.20
CA THR A 72 5.98 1.99 -2.73
C THR A 72 5.07 1.52 -1.59
N TYR A 73 3.82 1.97 -1.62
CA TYR A 73 2.79 1.61 -0.63
C TYR A 73 1.67 0.77 -1.23
N PRO A 74 1.13 -0.21 -0.48
CA PRO A 74 -0.09 -0.91 -0.86
C PRO A 74 -1.24 0.07 -1.13
N TYR A 75 -2.07 -0.25 -2.12
CA TYR A 75 -3.31 0.49 -2.40
C TYR A 75 -4.29 0.37 -1.25
N GLY A 76 -5.07 1.42 -0.99
CA GLY A 76 -6.04 1.53 0.09
C GLY A 76 -5.50 2.37 1.25
N CYS A 77 -6.06 2.13 2.43
CA CYS A 77 -5.64 2.78 3.65
C CYS A 77 -5.35 1.78 4.76
N SER A 78 -4.13 1.83 5.27
CA SER A 78 -3.64 0.93 6.31
C SER A 78 -3.23 1.69 7.57
N VAL A 79 -3.53 1.14 8.74
CA VAL A 79 -3.08 1.64 10.04
C VAL A 79 -2.29 0.55 10.73
N PHE A 80 -1.09 0.83 11.16
CA PHE A 80 -0.19 -0.07 11.86
C PHE A 80 0.06 0.45 13.27
N THR A 81 0.02 -0.44 14.24
CA THR A 81 0.31 -0.16 15.65
C THR A 81 1.23 -1.24 16.20
N SER A 82 1.78 -1.05 17.40
CA SER A 82 2.62 -2.08 18.03
C SER A 82 1.83 -3.38 18.23
N SER A 83 2.49 -4.53 18.11
CA SER A 83 1.90 -5.84 18.41
C SER A 83 1.31 -5.91 19.82
N ASN A 84 1.82 -5.10 20.74
CA ASN A 84 1.43 -5.07 22.15
C ASN A 84 0.42 -3.95 22.47
N SER A 85 0.11 -3.06 21.52
CA SER A 85 -0.82 -1.95 21.77
C SER A 85 -2.26 -2.36 21.56
N THR A 86 -2.98 -2.49 22.67
CA THR A 86 -4.44 -2.47 22.87
C THR A 86 -5.31 -3.53 22.18
N ASP A 87 -6.41 -3.80 22.89
CA ASP A 87 -7.42 -4.86 22.70
C ASP A 87 -8.45 -4.53 21.59
N ASP A 88 -8.00 -3.86 20.51
CA ASP A 88 -8.90 -3.56 19.38
C ASP A 88 -9.13 -4.84 18.57
N SER A 89 -10.28 -5.48 18.81
CA SER A 89 -10.68 -6.72 18.16
C SER A 89 -10.74 -6.60 16.64
N LYS A 90 -10.77 -5.37 16.09
CA LYS A 90 -10.80 -5.10 14.66
C LYS A 90 -9.43 -5.14 13.98
N LEU A 91 -8.33 -5.21 14.74
CA LEU A 91 -7.00 -5.29 14.17
C LEU A 91 -6.60 -6.74 13.86
N VAL A 92 -5.95 -6.95 12.72
CA VAL A 92 -5.22 -8.18 12.42
C VAL A 92 -3.91 -8.15 13.20
N LYS A 93 -3.68 -9.17 14.03
CA LYS A 93 -2.44 -9.28 14.83
C LYS A 93 -1.42 -10.12 14.08
N VAL A 94 -0.27 -9.52 13.77
CA VAL A 94 0.92 -10.20 13.25
C VAL A 94 1.90 -10.37 14.41
N PRO A 95 2.07 -11.60 14.95
CA PRO A 95 2.87 -11.84 16.15
C PRO A 95 4.27 -11.23 16.06
N ASP A 96 4.69 -10.59 17.15
CA ASP A 96 6.01 -9.96 17.32
C ASP A 96 6.37 -8.84 16.33
N LEU A 97 5.48 -8.49 15.38
CA LEU A 97 5.73 -7.47 14.36
C LEU A 97 4.84 -6.24 14.55
N TYR A 98 3.52 -6.39 14.41
CA TYR A 98 2.56 -5.28 14.47
C TYR A 98 1.10 -5.76 14.58
N SER A 99 0.19 -4.84 14.88
CA SER A 99 -1.24 -5.03 14.64
C SER A 99 -1.73 -4.05 13.59
N SER A 100 -2.55 -4.49 12.63
CA SER A 100 -2.95 -3.69 11.48
C SER A 100 -4.45 -3.62 11.23
N PHE A 101 -4.88 -2.48 10.69
CA PHE A 101 -6.18 -2.28 10.06
C PHE A 101 -5.96 -1.95 8.59
N HIS A 102 -6.84 -2.41 7.71
CA HIS A 102 -6.84 -1.98 6.32
C HIS A 102 -8.27 -1.79 5.81
N SER A 103 -8.44 -0.81 4.94
CA SER A 103 -9.67 -0.60 4.18
C SER A 103 -9.35 -0.06 2.80
N MET A 104 -10.17 -0.41 1.81
CA MET A 104 -10.11 0.17 0.48
C MET A 104 -10.73 1.58 0.44
N ASP A 105 -11.49 1.96 1.48
CA ASP A 105 -12.11 3.28 1.60
C ASP A 105 -11.30 4.26 2.47
N GLN A 106 -11.87 5.45 2.67
CA GLN A 106 -11.30 6.56 3.44
C GLN A 106 -11.54 6.45 4.96
N SER A 107 -12.06 5.33 5.46
CA SER A 107 -12.50 5.21 6.87
C SER A 107 -11.39 5.41 7.91
N CYS A 108 -10.15 5.07 7.56
CA CYS A 108 -8.97 5.24 8.41
C CYS A 108 -8.63 6.71 8.72
N ILE A 109 -9.02 7.66 7.85
CA ILE A 109 -8.66 9.08 7.92
C ILE A 109 -9.25 9.72 9.18
N ASN A 110 -10.34 9.17 9.70
CA ASN A 110 -10.97 9.60 10.94
C ASN A 110 -10.05 9.49 12.17
N ARG A 111 -8.93 8.75 12.07
CA ARG A 111 -7.90 8.70 13.13
C ARG A 111 -6.96 9.91 13.12
N ILE A 112 -6.95 10.68 12.04
CA ILE A 112 -6.14 11.90 11.94
C ILE A 112 -6.91 13.01 12.68
N PRO A 113 -6.32 13.64 13.71
CA PRO A 113 -6.96 14.77 14.37
C PRO A 113 -7.17 15.93 13.39
N SER A 114 -8.13 16.80 13.67
CA SER A 114 -8.20 18.09 12.98
C SER A 114 -7.00 18.93 13.40
N LEU A 115 -6.18 19.32 12.43
CA LEU A 115 -4.95 20.10 12.63
C LEU A 115 -5.08 21.43 11.91
N ASP A 116 -4.67 22.50 12.57
CA ASP A 116 -4.62 23.81 11.93
C ASP A 116 -3.56 23.83 10.82
N GLY A 117 -3.89 24.45 9.69
CA GLY A 117 -3.01 24.51 8.52
C GLY A 117 -2.83 23.21 7.72
N PHE A 118 -3.54 22.12 8.05
CA PHE A 118 -3.48 20.87 7.29
C PHE A 118 -4.86 20.48 6.73
N GLU A 119 -4.93 20.27 5.41
CA GLU A 119 -6.10 19.76 4.72
C GLU A 119 -5.78 18.45 4.00
N PHE A 120 -6.59 17.42 4.24
CA PHE A 120 -6.41 16.12 3.62
C PHE A 120 -6.91 16.12 2.16
N ASN A 121 -6.03 15.82 1.22
CA ASN A 121 -6.32 15.71 -0.21
C ASN A 121 -6.37 14.24 -0.63
N THR A 122 -7.56 13.74 -0.97
CA THR A 122 -7.78 12.33 -1.31
C THR A 122 -7.02 11.84 -2.56
N LYS A 123 -6.46 12.76 -3.36
CA LYS A 123 -5.62 12.45 -4.53
C LYS A 123 -4.15 12.23 -4.19
N SER A 124 -3.70 12.68 -3.02
CA SER A 124 -2.31 12.56 -2.56
C SER A 124 -2.07 11.18 -1.93
N ILE A 125 -0.79 10.79 -1.82
CA ILE A 125 -0.35 9.67 -0.99
C ILE A 125 0.09 10.24 0.36
N TYR A 126 -0.29 9.57 1.45
CA TYR A 126 0.11 9.98 2.80
C TYR A 126 0.82 8.88 3.56
N ASP A 127 1.82 9.29 4.33
CA ASP A 127 2.47 8.53 5.37
C ASP A 127 2.49 9.35 6.66
N ILE A 128 1.71 8.93 7.63
CA ILE A 128 1.44 9.67 8.86
C ILE A 128 1.89 8.82 10.03
N THR A 129 2.82 9.34 10.83
CA THR A 129 3.36 8.64 11.99
C THR A 129 3.12 9.46 13.24
N TYR A 130 2.47 8.85 14.23
CA TYR A 130 2.37 9.38 15.58
C TYR A 130 3.26 8.56 16.51
N ALA A 131 4.33 9.18 17.01
CA ALA A 131 5.25 8.56 17.95
C ALA A 131 5.94 9.62 18.80
N ASN A 132 6.25 9.30 20.06
CA ASN A 132 6.99 10.18 20.98
C ASN A 132 6.38 11.60 21.09
N GLU A 133 5.05 11.69 21.19
CA GLU A 133 4.31 12.96 21.28
C GLU A 133 4.48 13.89 20.06
N ALA A 134 5.00 13.36 18.95
CA ALA A 134 5.12 14.05 17.69
C ALA A 134 4.27 13.38 16.61
N LEU A 135 3.55 14.19 15.86
CA LEU A 135 2.82 13.77 14.67
C LEU A 135 3.57 14.25 13.43
N THR A 136 4.06 13.31 12.65
CA THR A 136 4.70 13.56 11.35
C THR A 136 3.74 13.19 10.24
N ILE A 137 3.46 14.12 9.34
CA ILE A 137 2.65 13.91 8.14
C ILE A 137 3.55 14.11 6.93
N ILE A 138 3.68 13.09 6.09
CA ILE A 138 4.35 13.16 4.81
C ILE A 138 3.31 13.00 3.71
N GLU A 139 3.09 14.05 2.93
CA GLU A 139 2.22 14.09 1.77
C GLU A 139 3.07 14.01 0.50
N TYR A 140 2.63 13.20 -0.46
CA TYR A 140 3.15 13.16 -1.81
C TYR A 140 2.06 13.52 -2.80
N SER A 141 2.36 14.38 -3.76
CA SER A 141 1.41 14.83 -4.77
C SER A 141 2.11 15.15 -6.10
N LEU A 142 1.35 15.15 -7.19
CA LEU A 142 1.81 15.69 -8.48
C LEU A 142 1.46 17.16 -8.57
N ILE A 143 2.41 17.97 -9.00
CA ILE A 143 2.24 19.39 -9.28
C ILE A 143 2.68 19.69 -10.71
N ASN A 144 2.03 20.67 -11.34
CA ASN A 144 2.52 21.24 -12.61
C ASN A 144 3.23 22.57 -12.37
N ASP A 145 2.85 23.27 -11.32
CA ASP A 145 3.36 24.56 -10.90
C ASP A 145 3.29 24.64 -9.37
N LEU A 146 4.11 25.52 -8.81
CA LEU A 146 4.15 25.76 -7.36
C LEU A 146 4.58 27.19 -7.11
N ASP A 147 3.78 27.94 -6.37
CA ASP A 147 4.22 29.18 -5.73
C ASP A 147 4.25 28.95 -4.23
N TYR A 148 5.45 28.92 -3.66
CA TYR A 148 5.66 28.67 -2.24
C TYR A 148 6.26 29.88 -1.54
N THR A 149 5.56 30.33 -0.50
CA THR A 149 6.05 31.27 0.50
C THR A 149 5.67 30.69 1.87
N PRO A 150 6.62 30.55 2.80
CA PRO A 150 6.33 29.98 4.12
C PRO A 150 5.38 30.89 4.90
N GLU A 151 4.44 30.27 5.60
CA GLU A 151 3.57 30.99 6.52
C GLU A 151 4.37 31.66 7.64
N VAL A 152 3.91 32.84 8.06
CA VAL A 152 4.40 33.49 9.27
C VAL A 152 3.98 32.62 10.45
N HIS A 153 4.86 32.40 11.43
CA HIS A 153 4.65 31.58 12.65
C HIS A 153 5.07 30.09 12.58
N LEU A 154 5.74 29.64 11.51
CA LEU A 154 6.41 28.35 11.52
C LEU A 154 7.62 28.38 12.47
N GLU A 155 7.96 27.25 13.10
CA GLU A 155 9.22 27.15 13.86
C GLU A 155 10.42 26.98 12.93
N LYS A 156 10.21 26.24 11.84
CA LYS A 156 11.19 26.00 10.80
C LYS A 156 10.47 25.75 9.48
N ALA A 157 10.95 26.40 8.42
CA ALA A 157 10.54 26.13 7.05
C ALA A 157 11.77 25.88 6.18
N GLU A 158 11.72 24.80 5.40
CA GLU A 158 12.80 24.37 4.52
C GLU A 158 12.23 23.86 3.20
N ILE A 159 12.90 24.16 2.10
CA ILE A 159 12.58 23.61 0.79
C ILE A 159 13.82 23.01 0.13
N GLY A 160 13.69 21.77 -0.33
CA GLY A 160 14.65 21.07 -1.16
C GLY A 160 14.14 21.02 -2.60
N LEU A 161 15.00 21.36 -3.55
CA LEU A 161 14.75 21.27 -4.97
C LEU A 161 15.82 20.32 -5.52
N PHE A 162 15.43 19.10 -5.87
CA PHE A 162 16.39 18.03 -6.21
C PHE A 162 16.07 17.39 -7.55
N TYR A 163 17.12 16.88 -8.19
CA TYR A 163 17.04 15.95 -9.32
C TYR A 163 18.02 14.81 -9.06
N THR A 164 17.87 13.71 -9.78
CA THR A 164 18.78 12.56 -9.69
C THR A 164 20.04 12.81 -10.52
N ASP A 165 21.21 12.62 -9.92
CA ASP A 165 22.47 12.53 -10.66
C ASP A 165 22.59 11.12 -11.24
N ASP A 166 22.81 11.00 -12.57
CA ASP A 166 22.95 9.77 -13.37
C ASP A 166 23.05 8.47 -12.54
N THR A 167 21.94 7.75 -12.42
CA THR A 167 21.86 6.47 -11.71
C THR A 167 22.20 5.33 -12.66
N GLU A 168 23.48 5.15 -12.98
CA GLU A 168 23.94 3.87 -13.51
C GLU A 168 23.95 2.84 -12.37
N ASN A 169 22.78 2.22 -12.15
CA ASN A 169 22.62 0.92 -11.46
C ASN A 169 23.28 0.79 -10.07
N SER A 170 23.33 1.87 -9.28
CA SER A 170 23.84 1.83 -7.90
C SER A 170 22.70 1.77 -6.89
N LEU A 171 22.88 0.96 -5.84
CA LEU A 171 22.02 0.94 -4.65
C LEU A 171 21.95 2.32 -3.93
N ILE A 172 22.89 3.20 -4.27
CA ILE A 172 22.97 4.57 -3.76
C ILE A 172 22.18 5.49 -4.70
N ASN A 173 21.23 6.21 -4.12
CA ASN A 173 20.60 7.35 -4.77
C ASN A 173 21.44 8.60 -4.50
N ASN A 174 21.86 9.27 -5.57
CA ASN A 174 22.55 10.55 -5.51
C ASN A 174 21.61 11.63 -6.03
N LEU A 175 21.24 12.56 -5.16
CA LEU A 175 20.40 13.69 -5.49
C LEU A 175 21.20 14.97 -5.40
N SER A 176 21.19 15.77 -6.46
CA SER A 176 21.77 17.11 -6.46
C SER A 176 20.70 18.17 -6.59
N GLY A 177 21.01 19.36 -6.08
CA GLY A 177 20.14 20.52 -6.26
C GLY A 177 20.37 21.62 -5.25
N LEU A 178 19.30 22.27 -4.84
CA LEU A 178 19.30 23.44 -3.97
C LEU A 178 18.47 23.19 -2.72
N ARG A 179 18.99 23.61 -1.56
CA ARG A 179 18.26 23.60 -0.30
C ARG A 179 18.21 25.00 0.27
N CYS A 180 17.01 25.51 0.49
CA CYS A 180 16.76 26.82 1.07
C CYS A 180 16.08 26.66 2.43
N VAL A 181 16.60 27.39 3.41
CA VAL A 181 16.02 27.52 4.75
C VAL A 181 15.51 28.94 4.89
N PHE A 182 14.29 29.08 5.40
CA PHE A 182 13.65 30.36 5.61
C PHE A 182 13.81 30.84 7.06
N ASP A 183 13.81 32.15 7.22
CA ASP A 183 13.58 32.83 8.48
C ASP A 183 12.06 32.98 8.66
N THR A 184 11.52 32.40 9.72
CA THR A 184 10.08 32.27 9.92
C THR A 184 9.43 33.51 10.54
N GLU A 185 10.22 34.48 11.02
CA GLU A 185 9.72 35.78 11.50
C GLU A 185 9.48 36.74 10.32
N THR A 186 10.32 36.63 9.29
CA THR A 186 10.33 37.55 8.13
C THR A 186 9.84 36.90 6.84
N SER A 187 9.58 35.59 6.87
CA SER A 187 9.31 34.73 5.70
C SER A 187 10.36 34.89 4.59
N SER A 188 11.60 35.24 4.96
CA SER A 188 12.68 35.53 4.00
C SER A 188 13.74 34.43 3.94
N PHE A 189 14.52 34.36 2.86
CA PHE A 189 15.61 33.39 2.78
C PHE A 189 16.69 33.66 3.84
N LYS A 190 16.84 32.71 4.79
CA LYS A 190 17.98 32.71 5.71
C LYS A 190 19.25 32.21 5.04
N ARG A 191 19.14 31.12 4.28
CA ARG A 191 20.27 30.51 3.55
C ARG A 191 19.76 29.60 2.44
N CYS A 192 20.32 29.77 1.24
CA CYS A 192 20.19 28.82 0.14
C CYS A 192 21.56 28.25 -0.20
N GLN A 193 21.67 26.93 -0.32
CA GLN A 193 22.92 26.25 -0.60
C GLN A 193 22.75 25.10 -1.59
N LYS A 194 23.72 24.96 -2.50
CA LYS A 194 23.84 23.76 -3.32
C LYS A 194 24.04 22.56 -2.40
N THR A 195 23.26 21.51 -2.61
CA THR A 195 23.24 20.32 -1.76
C THR A 195 23.32 19.10 -2.64
N MET A 196 24.24 18.21 -2.30
CA MET A 196 24.28 16.84 -2.81
C MET A 196 23.90 15.92 -1.64
N LEU A 197 23.00 14.98 -1.89
CA LEU A 197 22.45 14.06 -0.91
C LEU A 197 22.60 12.63 -1.46
N SER A 198 23.40 11.83 -0.77
CA SER A 198 23.62 10.42 -1.10
C SER A 198 23.05 9.54 0.00
N TYR A 199 22.22 8.57 -0.36
CA TYR A 199 21.63 7.62 0.59
C TYR A 199 21.31 6.29 -0.10
N ASN A 200 21.24 5.21 0.70
CA ASN A 200 20.84 3.90 0.22
C ASN A 200 19.32 3.77 0.32
N SER A 201 18.68 3.36 -0.77
CA SER A 201 17.28 2.92 -0.73
C SER A 201 17.23 1.41 -0.59
N ASN A 202 16.22 0.91 0.12
CA ASN A 202 15.87 -0.51 0.07
C ASN A 202 14.67 -0.75 -0.83
N GLN A 203 14.12 0.27 -1.48
CA GLN A 203 12.98 0.16 -2.40
C GLN A 203 13.35 0.70 -3.77
N TYR A 204 13.01 -0.07 -4.80
CA TYR A 204 13.20 0.26 -6.20
C TYR A 204 11.98 -0.16 -6.99
N ILE A 205 11.68 0.57 -8.07
CA ILE A 205 10.63 0.19 -9.03
C ILE A 205 11.32 -0.22 -10.32
N ASP A 206 11.10 -1.46 -10.75
CA ASP A 206 11.45 -1.91 -12.09
C ASP A 206 10.36 -1.45 -13.07
N SER A 207 10.69 -0.42 -13.85
CA SER A 207 9.78 0.15 -14.84
C SER A 207 9.81 -0.59 -16.19
N ASN A 208 10.79 -1.48 -16.40
CA ASN A 208 10.98 -2.18 -17.67
C ASN A 208 10.17 -3.49 -17.73
N HIS A 209 9.96 -4.11 -16.57
CA HIS A 209 9.18 -5.34 -16.46
C HIS A 209 7.82 -5.07 -15.80
N GLN A 210 6.81 -5.80 -16.26
CA GLN A 210 5.44 -5.69 -15.76
C GLN A 210 4.87 -7.07 -15.47
N VAL A 211 4.00 -7.13 -14.47
CA VAL A 211 3.26 -8.34 -14.09
C VAL A 211 1.81 -8.15 -14.48
N SER A 212 1.23 -9.09 -15.24
CA SER A 212 -0.23 -9.09 -15.44
C SER A 212 -0.89 -9.83 -14.30
N ILE A 213 -1.87 -9.21 -13.66
CA ILE A 213 -2.68 -9.85 -12.61
C ILE A 213 -4.12 -9.90 -13.10
N GLU A 214 -4.67 -11.10 -13.19
CA GLU A 214 -5.98 -11.33 -13.78
C GLU A 214 -6.85 -12.23 -12.89
N LEU A 215 -8.16 -12.09 -13.02
CA LEU A 215 -9.14 -12.97 -12.41
C LEU A 215 -9.60 -14.03 -13.41
N GLU A 216 -9.57 -15.30 -12.98
CA GLU A 216 -10.17 -16.38 -13.76
C GLU A 216 -11.69 -16.15 -13.87
N ASN A 217 -12.20 -16.11 -15.11
CA ASN A 217 -13.61 -15.90 -15.40
C ASN A 217 -14.28 -17.22 -15.83
N PRO A 218 -15.53 -17.48 -15.40
CA PRO A 218 -16.37 -16.65 -14.55
C PRO A 218 -15.98 -16.71 -13.06
N VAL A 219 -16.10 -15.58 -12.36
CA VAL A 219 -15.83 -15.51 -10.91
C VAL A 219 -16.91 -16.27 -10.15
N GLY A 220 -16.51 -17.37 -9.49
CA GLY A 220 -17.36 -18.17 -8.62
C GLY A 220 -17.18 -17.85 -7.14
N LEU A 221 -17.59 -18.79 -6.27
CA LEU A 221 -17.35 -18.69 -4.82
C LEU A 221 -15.87 -18.89 -4.43
N HIS A 222 -15.05 -19.34 -5.38
CA HIS A 222 -13.60 -19.50 -5.23
C HIS A 222 -12.88 -18.65 -6.28
N PRO A 223 -12.80 -17.31 -6.11
CA PRO A 223 -12.10 -16.45 -7.06
C PRO A 223 -10.63 -16.88 -7.17
N LYS A 224 -10.11 -16.97 -8.40
CA LYS A 224 -8.70 -17.28 -8.62
C LYS A 224 -7.98 -16.09 -9.22
N LEU A 225 -6.90 -15.70 -8.55
CA LEU A 225 -5.96 -14.69 -9.04
C LEU A 225 -4.83 -15.38 -9.79
N LEU A 226 -4.60 -14.95 -11.02
CA LEU A 226 -3.54 -15.43 -11.89
C LEU A 226 -2.48 -14.34 -12.01
N PHE A 227 -1.26 -14.65 -11.57
CA PHE A 227 -0.10 -13.77 -11.67
C PHE A 227 0.76 -14.25 -12.84
N ASN A 228 0.77 -13.49 -13.93
CA ASN A 228 1.64 -13.77 -15.07
C ASN A 228 3.00 -13.10 -14.86
N THR A 229 4.00 -13.92 -14.57
CA THR A 229 5.37 -13.53 -14.22
C THR A 229 6.37 -13.81 -15.34
N SER A 230 5.90 -14.22 -16.54
CA SER A 230 6.75 -14.55 -17.69
C SER A 230 7.66 -13.42 -18.18
N ASN A 231 7.29 -12.16 -17.90
CA ASN A 231 8.09 -10.98 -18.25
C ASN A 231 9.07 -10.57 -17.15
N ILE A 232 9.12 -11.26 -16.00
CA ILE A 232 10.09 -10.97 -14.95
C ILE A 232 11.35 -11.79 -15.21
N THR A 233 12.47 -11.09 -15.39
CA THR A 233 13.78 -11.73 -15.23
C THR A 233 14.21 -11.48 -13.79
N LEU A 234 14.25 -12.53 -12.97
CA LEU A 234 14.83 -12.40 -11.63
C LEU A 234 16.29 -11.99 -11.80
N LEU A 235 16.75 -11.05 -10.98
CA LEU A 235 18.19 -10.84 -10.83
C LEU A 235 18.85 -12.17 -10.46
N ASP A 236 19.92 -12.54 -11.17
CA ASP A 236 20.70 -13.80 -11.06
C ASP A 236 21.47 -13.92 -9.71
N ASN A 237 20.86 -13.50 -8.61
CA ASN A 237 21.40 -13.62 -7.27
C ASN A 237 20.62 -14.70 -6.52
N ASP A 238 21.33 -15.73 -6.05
CA ASP A 238 20.82 -16.86 -5.26
C ASP A 238 20.04 -16.49 -3.97
N ASN A 239 19.92 -15.20 -3.61
CA ASN A 239 19.25 -14.74 -2.39
C ASN A 239 17.99 -13.88 -2.67
N CYS A 240 17.45 -13.94 -3.88
CA CYS A 240 16.27 -13.18 -4.25
C CYS A 240 15.09 -14.10 -4.56
N ASN A 241 13.92 -13.79 -4.00
CA ASN A 241 12.69 -14.52 -4.25
C ASN A 241 11.57 -13.55 -4.66
N LEU A 242 10.65 -14.03 -5.49
CA LEU A 242 9.48 -13.27 -5.92
C LEU A 242 8.34 -13.47 -4.93
N TYR A 243 7.70 -12.38 -4.51
CA TYR A 243 6.61 -12.37 -3.56
C TYR A 243 5.42 -11.57 -4.07
N THR A 244 4.25 -11.90 -3.53
CA THR A 244 3.07 -11.04 -3.58
C THR A 244 2.56 -10.80 -2.16
N TYR A 245 2.20 -9.55 -1.85
CA TYR A 245 1.57 -9.15 -0.60
C TYR A 245 0.13 -8.70 -0.87
N ILE A 246 -0.81 -9.24 -0.11
CA ILE A 246 -2.24 -9.01 -0.31
C ILE A 246 -2.92 -8.76 1.04
N GLN A 247 -3.75 -7.73 1.07
CA GLN A 247 -4.66 -7.41 2.16
C GLN A 247 -6.08 -7.74 1.72
N LEU A 248 -6.74 -8.65 2.42
CA LEU A 248 -8.08 -9.15 2.09
C LEU A 248 -9.05 -8.73 3.19
N ASN A 249 -10.20 -8.17 2.81
CA ASN A 249 -11.28 -7.89 3.76
C ASN A 249 -11.95 -9.18 4.27
N ASN A 250 -12.83 -9.07 5.25
CA ASN A 250 -13.53 -10.24 5.80
C ASN A 250 -14.40 -11.04 4.82
N THR A 251 -14.75 -10.52 3.65
CA THR A 251 -15.59 -11.26 2.69
C THR A 251 -14.79 -12.24 1.84
N LEU A 252 -13.45 -12.10 1.80
CA LEU A 252 -12.54 -12.99 1.11
C LEU A 252 -11.50 -13.51 2.09
N PHE A 253 -11.07 -14.76 1.91
CA PHE A 253 -9.98 -15.30 2.70
C PHE A 253 -9.22 -16.34 1.89
N CYS A 254 -8.00 -16.64 2.32
CA CYS A 254 -7.18 -17.68 1.72
C CYS A 254 -7.24 -18.94 2.59
N ASP A 255 -7.31 -20.11 1.95
CA ASP A 255 -7.20 -21.39 2.63
C ASP A 255 -5.70 -21.78 2.75
N PRO A 256 -5.14 -21.84 3.97
CA PRO A 256 -3.73 -22.19 4.16
C PRO A 256 -3.37 -23.62 3.74
N PHE A 257 -4.36 -24.50 3.52
CA PHE A 257 -4.13 -25.89 3.13
C PHE A 257 -4.19 -26.13 1.62
N GLN A 258 -4.69 -25.16 0.84
CA GLN A 258 -4.82 -25.29 -0.62
C GLN A 258 -3.67 -24.63 -1.38
N SER A 259 -2.81 -23.90 -0.69
CA SER A 259 -1.75 -23.12 -1.31
C SER A 259 -0.51 -23.99 -1.60
N ILE A 260 -0.01 -23.90 -2.83
CA ILE A 260 1.08 -24.73 -3.34
C ILE A 260 2.46 -24.17 -2.92
N SER A 261 2.52 -22.94 -2.42
CA SER A 261 3.75 -22.19 -2.14
C SER A 261 3.90 -21.81 -0.67
N GLU A 262 5.12 -21.41 -0.28
CA GLU A 262 5.38 -20.85 1.05
C GLU A 262 4.53 -19.61 1.30
N MET A 263 3.64 -19.72 2.28
CA MET A 263 2.63 -18.72 2.61
C MET A 263 2.73 -18.33 4.08
N LYS A 264 2.68 -17.03 4.34
CA LYS A 264 2.47 -16.46 5.67
C LYS A 264 1.09 -15.78 5.65
N LEU A 265 0.17 -16.25 6.50
CA LEU A 265 -1.21 -15.78 6.57
C LEU A 265 -1.55 -15.41 8.01
N PHE A 266 -2.09 -14.21 8.22
CA PHE A 266 -2.53 -13.71 9.51
C PHE A 266 -3.92 -13.10 9.43
N GLY A 267 -4.65 -13.07 10.54
CA GLY A 267 -6.02 -12.56 10.60
C GLY A 267 -7.06 -13.66 10.43
N GLN A 268 -8.13 -13.37 9.70
CA GLN A 268 -9.31 -14.22 9.65
C GLN A 268 -9.33 -15.16 8.44
N TYR A 269 -9.23 -16.47 8.69
CA TYR A 269 -9.17 -17.52 7.65
C TYR A 269 -10.04 -18.75 7.94
N ASP A 270 -10.95 -18.67 8.92
CA ASP A 270 -11.89 -19.76 9.22
C ASP A 270 -12.83 -19.98 8.02
N LEU A 271 -12.90 -21.21 7.50
CA LEU A 271 -13.72 -21.60 6.35
C LEU A 271 -15.23 -21.64 6.67
N GLU A 272 -15.60 -21.88 7.93
CA GLU A 272 -16.97 -22.21 8.32
C GLU A 272 -17.79 -20.99 8.72
N LEU A 273 -17.14 -19.84 8.95
CA LEU A 273 -17.82 -18.63 9.43
C LEU A 273 -18.48 -17.85 8.27
N PRO A 274 -19.81 -17.63 8.29
CA PRO A 274 -20.47 -16.80 7.28
C PRO A 274 -20.17 -15.31 7.49
N SER A 275 -20.35 -14.50 6.45
CA SER A 275 -20.03 -13.05 6.50
C SER A 275 -20.93 -12.27 7.48
N TYR A 276 -22.11 -12.79 7.78
CA TYR A 276 -23.07 -12.21 8.72
C TYR A 276 -22.91 -12.71 10.17
N SER A 277 -21.92 -13.55 10.46
CA SER A 277 -21.68 -14.00 11.83
C SER A 277 -21.19 -12.84 12.71
N THR A 278 -21.56 -12.87 13.99
CA THR A 278 -21.13 -11.85 14.96
C THR A 278 -19.63 -11.84 15.19
N GLU A 279 -18.97 -12.97 15.02
CA GLU A 279 -17.52 -13.10 15.10
C GLU A 279 -16.83 -12.36 13.94
N ILE A 280 -17.37 -12.45 12.73
CA ILE A 280 -16.86 -11.69 11.59
C ILE A 280 -17.18 -10.20 11.72
N GLN A 281 -18.39 -9.84 12.14
CA GLN A 281 -18.80 -8.42 12.24
C GLN A 281 -18.07 -7.65 13.34
N ASN A 282 -17.68 -8.33 14.43
CA ASN A 282 -16.97 -7.71 15.56
C ASN A 282 -15.49 -8.09 15.64
N GLY A 283 -15.04 -8.97 14.74
CA GLY A 283 -13.66 -9.45 14.67
C GLY A 283 -12.74 -8.55 13.84
N PRO A 284 -11.54 -9.05 13.50
CA PRO A 284 -10.56 -8.33 12.70
C PRO A 284 -11.16 -7.87 11.36
N TRP A 285 -10.62 -6.83 10.75
CA TRP A 285 -11.12 -6.31 9.46
C TRP A 285 -10.97 -7.30 8.29
N GLY A 286 -10.12 -8.30 8.41
CA GLY A 286 -9.75 -9.20 7.33
C GLY A 286 -8.55 -10.09 7.61
N SER A 287 -7.72 -10.27 6.60
CA SER A 287 -6.47 -11.03 6.65
C SER A 287 -5.35 -10.37 5.86
N GLU A 288 -4.11 -10.66 6.26
CA GLU A 288 -2.89 -10.27 5.56
C GLU A 288 -2.14 -11.51 5.09
N LEU A 289 -1.69 -11.46 3.84
CA LEU A 289 -1.08 -12.58 3.14
C LEU A 289 0.23 -12.13 2.49
N LEU A 290 1.30 -12.85 2.74
CA LEU A 290 2.52 -12.84 1.93
C LEU A 290 2.72 -14.23 1.35
N LEU A 291 2.83 -14.29 0.03
CA LEU A 291 2.99 -15.53 -0.71
C LEU A 291 4.26 -15.45 -1.56
N GLN A 292 5.10 -16.48 -1.48
CA GLN A 292 6.19 -16.64 -2.43
C GLN A 292 5.66 -17.17 -3.76
N LEU A 293 5.91 -16.44 -4.84
CA LEU A 293 5.58 -16.87 -6.20
C LEU A 293 6.68 -17.79 -6.74
N ASN A 294 6.29 -18.82 -7.47
CA ASN A 294 7.23 -19.71 -8.14
C ASN A 294 7.71 -19.05 -9.43
N SER A 295 8.97 -18.62 -9.44
CA SER A 295 9.61 -17.98 -10.58
C SER A 295 9.89 -18.93 -11.75
N ALA A 296 9.86 -20.24 -11.53
CA ALA A 296 9.97 -21.22 -12.61
C ALA A 296 8.64 -21.40 -13.38
N LEU A 297 7.55 -20.83 -12.88
CA LEU A 297 6.25 -20.84 -13.55
C LEU A 297 5.99 -19.47 -14.18
N ASP A 298 5.50 -19.49 -15.42
CA ASP A 298 5.03 -18.28 -16.08
C ASP A 298 3.75 -17.73 -15.44
N ILE A 299 2.90 -18.63 -14.92
CA ILE A 299 1.61 -18.30 -14.31
C ILE A 299 1.55 -18.93 -12.93
N ASN A 300 1.39 -18.08 -11.91
CA ASN A 300 1.14 -18.48 -10.54
C ASN A 300 -0.35 -18.29 -10.22
N GLU A 301 -0.94 -19.24 -9.50
CA GLU A 301 -2.36 -19.23 -9.13
C GLU A 301 -2.51 -19.06 -7.61
N LEU A 302 -3.40 -18.15 -7.20
CA LEU A 302 -3.89 -18.04 -5.83
C LEU A 302 -5.40 -18.20 -5.80
N VAL A 303 -5.86 -19.26 -5.15
CA VAL A 303 -7.28 -19.51 -4.92
C VAL A 303 -7.72 -18.80 -3.64
N LEU A 304 -8.71 -17.93 -3.78
CA LEU A 304 -9.40 -17.29 -2.67
C LEU A 304 -10.75 -17.97 -2.44
N HIS A 305 -11.30 -17.77 -1.26
CA HIS A 305 -12.62 -18.23 -0.86
C HIS A 305 -13.48 -17.05 -0.48
N SER A 306 -14.68 -16.98 -1.05
CA SER A 306 -15.68 -16.02 -0.61
C SER A 306 -16.48 -16.56 0.57
N ARG A 307 -16.78 -15.70 1.54
CA ARG A 307 -17.70 -16.05 2.62
C ARG A 307 -19.14 -16.08 2.13
N TYR A 308 -19.94 -16.99 2.68
CA TYR A 308 -21.37 -17.04 2.41
C TYR A 308 -22.05 -15.72 2.82
N GLY A 309 -22.55 -15.00 1.81
CA GLY A 309 -23.35 -13.80 1.94
C GLY A 309 -24.83 -14.10 2.14
N LEU A 310 -25.61 -13.06 2.47
CA LEU A 310 -27.07 -13.16 2.46
C LEU A 310 -27.58 -13.31 1.01
N PRO A 311 -28.76 -13.91 0.81
CA PRO A 311 -29.42 -13.90 -0.50
C PRO A 311 -29.70 -12.47 -0.98
N ASP A 312 -29.69 -12.27 -2.29
CA ASP A 312 -29.97 -10.99 -2.98
C ASP A 312 -29.03 -9.81 -2.66
N SER A 313 -27.97 -10.02 -1.88
CA SER A 313 -26.90 -9.03 -1.71
C SER A 313 -25.74 -9.37 -2.66
N SER A 314 -25.47 -8.56 -3.68
CA SER A 314 -24.21 -8.63 -4.39
C SER A 314 -23.16 -7.82 -3.62
N TYR A 315 -21.97 -8.39 -3.46
CA TYR A 315 -20.86 -7.70 -2.81
C TYR A 315 -19.75 -7.48 -3.83
N LYS A 316 -19.51 -6.21 -4.14
CA LYS A 316 -18.32 -5.80 -4.87
C LYS A 316 -17.09 -5.97 -3.99
N GLN A 317 -16.08 -6.60 -4.55
CA GLN A 317 -14.80 -6.84 -3.94
C GLN A 317 -13.74 -6.11 -4.73
N ILE A 318 -12.74 -5.61 -4.01
CA ILE A 318 -11.54 -5.02 -4.59
C ILE A 318 -10.36 -5.72 -3.93
N VAL A 319 -9.47 -6.28 -4.74
CA VAL A 319 -8.21 -6.85 -4.28
C VAL A 319 -7.08 -6.16 -5.01
N SER A 320 -6.06 -5.72 -4.26
CA SER A 320 -4.88 -5.06 -4.82
C SER A 320 -3.61 -5.76 -4.37
N PRO A 321 -3.13 -6.76 -5.13
CA PRO A 321 -1.88 -7.43 -4.82
C PRO A 321 -0.67 -6.55 -5.15
N LEU A 322 0.30 -6.52 -4.25
CA LEU A 322 1.60 -5.89 -4.49
C LEU A 322 2.64 -6.97 -4.84
N VAL A 323 3.16 -6.97 -6.07
CA VAL A 323 4.18 -7.93 -6.53
C VAL A 323 5.56 -7.31 -6.47
N PHE A 324 6.51 -8.02 -5.85
CA PHE A 324 7.87 -7.53 -5.68
C PHE A 324 8.87 -8.68 -5.49
N GLN A 325 10.11 -8.44 -5.88
CA GLN A 325 11.25 -9.29 -5.53
C GLN A 325 11.84 -8.80 -4.20
N ALA A 326 12.12 -9.71 -3.27
CA ALA A 326 12.88 -9.41 -2.06
C ALA A 326 14.23 -10.11 -2.11
N CYS A 327 15.30 -9.35 -1.95
CA CYS A 327 16.68 -9.80 -2.01
C CYS A 327 17.38 -9.55 -0.67
N SER A 328 17.92 -10.59 -0.05
CA SER A 328 18.80 -10.41 1.11
C SER A 328 20.16 -9.91 0.65
N THR A 329 20.61 -8.78 1.22
CA THR A 329 21.99 -8.33 1.04
C THR A 329 22.88 -9.07 2.04
N LYS A 330 23.96 -9.69 1.56
CA LYS A 330 24.95 -10.35 2.45
C LYS A 330 25.87 -9.32 3.15
N GLU A 331 25.54 -8.04 3.06
CA GLU A 331 26.32 -6.95 3.60
C GLU A 331 25.65 -6.43 4.87
N ASP A 332 26.06 -6.96 6.03
CA ASP A 332 25.61 -6.58 7.37
C ASP A 332 25.86 -5.09 7.74
N GLN A 333 26.29 -4.25 6.79
CA GLN A 333 26.74 -2.87 7.01
C GLN A 333 25.99 -1.80 6.20
N LEU A 334 25.05 -2.17 5.32
CA LEU A 334 24.26 -1.17 4.59
C LEU A 334 23.11 -0.67 5.48
N SER A 335 23.27 0.54 6.05
CA SER A 335 22.12 1.26 6.62
C SER A 335 21.26 1.80 5.48
N PHE A 336 20.02 1.30 5.37
CA PHE A 336 19.00 1.81 4.46
C PHE A 336 18.20 2.92 5.13
N GLU A 337 18.83 4.08 5.30
CA GLU A 337 18.21 5.29 5.83
C GLU A 337 17.80 6.22 4.70
N ASN A 338 16.50 6.26 4.39
CA ASN A 338 15.96 7.20 3.41
C ASN A 338 15.51 8.51 4.12
N PRO A 339 15.97 9.70 3.69
CA PRO A 339 15.61 10.96 4.32
C PRO A 339 14.18 11.45 3.96
N PHE A 340 13.51 10.78 3.02
CA PHE A 340 12.21 11.14 2.48
C PHE A 340 11.05 10.33 3.06
N TYR A 341 11.27 9.08 3.47
CA TYR A 341 10.26 8.21 4.09
C TYR A 341 10.88 7.24 5.09
N GLU A 342 10.06 6.69 5.97
CA GLU A 342 10.49 5.67 6.93
C GLU A 342 10.34 4.25 6.36
N ASN A 343 11.38 3.44 6.54
CA ASN A 343 11.37 2.02 6.16
C ASN A 343 10.77 1.13 7.26
N GLY A 344 10.41 -0.11 6.88
CA GLY A 344 10.16 -1.18 7.84
C GLY A 344 8.77 -1.16 8.46
N TYR A 345 7.72 -1.01 7.65
CA TYR A 345 6.32 -1.21 8.02
C TYR A 345 5.60 -2.03 6.94
N SER A 346 4.42 -2.58 7.25
CA SER A 346 3.70 -3.52 6.39
C SER A 346 4.53 -4.78 6.07
N TYR A 347 4.41 -5.35 4.87
CA TYR A 347 5.10 -6.54 4.40
C TYR A 347 6.62 -6.52 4.63
N GLN A 348 7.25 -5.34 4.66
CA GLN A 348 8.70 -5.20 4.87
C GLN A 348 9.15 -5.76 6.23
N LYS A 349 8.29 -5.71 7.26
CA LYS A 349 8.59 -6.28 8.59
C LYS A 349 8.74 -7.81 8.57
N TRP A 350 8.31 -8.48 7.51
CA TRP A 350 8.34 -9.93 7.39
C TRP A 350 9.71 -10.41 6.86
N PHE A 351 10.58 -9.47 6.52
CA PHE A 351 11.92 -9.63 6.01
C PHE A 351 12.93 -8.97 6.96
N ASN A 352 14.21 -9.23 6.74
CA ASN A 352 15.29 -8.66 7.51
C ASN A 352 15.51 -7.18 7.14
N ASN A 353 16.13 -6.41 8.03
CA ASN A 353 16.40 -4.98 7.82
C ASN A 353 17.35 -4.68 6.65
N ASP A 354 18.09 -5.70 6.20
CA ASP A 354 19.07 -5.66 5.11
C ASP A 354 18.46 -6.06 3.75
N SER A 355 17.13 -6.23 3.68
CA SER A 355 16.44 -6.69 2.48
C SER A 355 16.14 -5.54 1.53
N ILE A 356 16.46 -5.75 0.25
CA ILE A 356 16.09 -4.85 -0.85
C ILE A 356 14.81 -5.37 -1.51
N PHE A 357 13.90 -4.46 -1.81
CA PHE A 357 12.62 -4.69 -2.46
C PHE A 357 12.61 -4.06 -3.85
N ILE A 358 12.36 -4.88 -4.87
CA ILE A 358 12.20 -4.44 -6.25
C ILE A 358 10.74 -4.67 -6.63
N HIS A 359 10.00 -3.58 -6.75
CA HIS A 359 8.59 -3.57 -7.11
C HIS A 359 8.41 -3.63 -8.61
N TYR A 360 7.40 -4.38 -9.05
CA TYR A 360 7.01 -4.45 -10.45
C TYR A 360 5.68 -3.74 -10.66
N ASN A 361 5.60 -2.94 -11.73
CA ASN A 361 4.33 -2.38 -12.15
C ASN A 361 3.36 -3.52 -12.52
N SER A 362 2.14 -3.44 -12.02
CA SER A 362 1.13 -4.48 -12.23
C SER A 362 0.03 -4.00 -13.15
N ILE A 363 -0.26 -4.73 -14.22
CA ILE A 363 -1.47 -4.51 -15.01
C ILE A 363 -2.62 -5.12 -14.22
N GLY A 364 -3.57 -4.29 -13.78
CA GLY A 364 -4.64 -4.72 -12.87
C GLY A 364 -4.31 -4.51 -11.39
N GLU A 365 -3.71 -3.36 -11.03
CA GLU A 365 -3.35 -3.04 -9.64
C GLU A 365 -4.51 -3.18 -8.65
N ALA A 366 -5.74 -2.86 -9.05
CA ALA A 366 -6.95 -3.06 -8.26
C ALA A 366 -7.96 -3.87 -9.09
N LEU A 367 -8.20 -5.10 -8.69
CA LEU A 367 -9.12 -6.02 -9.34
C LEU A 367 -10.49 -5.93 -8.68
N GLU A 368 -11.45 -5.37 -9.40
CA GLU A 368 -12.85 -5.30 -8.96
C GLU A 368 -13.66 -6.47 -9.51
N PHE A 369 -14.39 -7.16 -8.63
CA PHE A 369 -15.29 -8.26 -9.03
C PHE A 369 -16.47 -8.41 -8.08
N GLU A 370 -17.51 -9.12 -8.53
CA GLU A 370 -18.69 -9.40 -7.73
C GLU A 370 -18.70 -10.87 -7.29
N ILE A 371 -18.93 -11.11 -6.01
CA ILE A 371 -19.18 -12.46 -5.50
C ILE A 371 -20.64 -12.83 -5.77
N PRO A 372 -20.91 -13.95 -6.46
CA PRO A 372 -22.27 -14.40 -6.70
C PRO A 372 -22.95 -14.81 -5.39
N THR A 373 -24.20 -14.38 -5.19
CA THR A 373 -25.04 -14.79 -4.06
C THR A 373 -26.33 -15.44 -4.54
N ALA A 374 -26.95 -16.20 -3.65
CA ALA A 374 -28.20 -16.88 -3.94
C ALA A 374 -29.31 -15.85 -4.21
N ASN A 375 -30.15 -16.13 -5.21
CA ASN A 375 -31.35 -15.34 -5.49
C ASN A 375 -32.54 -15.92 -4.71
N SER A 376 -33.17 -15.12 -3.87
CA SER A 376 -34.30 -15.60 -3.05
C SER A 376 -35.50 -16.01 -3.90
N ARG A 377 -35.64 -15.48 -5.12
CA ARG A 377 -36.73 -15.83 -6.05
C ARG A 377 -36.65 -17.27 -6.52
N ASP A 378 -35.45 -17.83 -6.59
CA ASP A 378 -35.24 -19.21 -7.05
C ASP A 378 -35.48 -20.24 -5.94
N TYR A 379 -35.58 -19.80 -4.68
CA TYR A 379 -35.71 -20.67 -3.51
C TYR A 379 -36.88 -21.67 -3.62
N ASN A 380 -38.07 -21.19 -4.01
CA ASN A 380 -39.25 -22.05 -4.14
C ASN A 380 -39.07 -23.10 -5.23
N SER A 381 -38.52 -22.69 -6.38
CA SER A 381 -38.25 -23.58 -7.52
C SER A 381 -37.24 -24.66 -7.14
N VAL A 382 -36.11 -24.26 -6.52
CA VAL A 382 -35.06 -25.18 -6.05
C VAL A 382 -35.61 -26.16 -5.02
N THR A 383 -36.45 -25.68 -4.09
CA THR A 383 -37.06 -26.53 -3.05
C THR A 383 -37.97 -27.59 -3.66
N ILE A 384 -38.87 -27.20 -4.58
CA ILE A 384 -39.82 -28.12 -5.21
C ILE A 384 -39.09 -29.18 -6.06
N ILE A 385 -38.10 -28.74 -6.85
CA ILE A 385 -37.31 -29.65 -7.69
C ILE A 385 -36.52 -30.63 -6.83
N THR A 386 -35.81 -30.15 -5.81
CA THR A 386 -35.03 -30.99 -4.90
C THR A 386 -35.91 -32.00 -4.17
N ALA A 387 -37.06 -31.58 -3.63
CA ALA A 387 -38.01 -32.48 -2.98
C ALA A 387 -38.55 -33.55 -3.94
N SER A 388 -38.87 -33.17 -5.18
CA SER A 388 -39.33 -34.10 -6.21
C SER A 388 -38.25 -35.14 -6.56
N CYS A 389 -37.01 -34.70 -6.73
CA CYS A 389 -35.87 -35.60 -6.98
C CYS A 389 -35.65 -36.57 -5.82
N LEU A 390 -35.73 -36.11 -4.58
CA LEU A 390 -35.58 -36.98 -3.39
C LEU A 390 -36.70 -38.03 -3.30
N ILE A 391 -37.96 -37.63 -3.51
CA ILE A 391 -39.10 -38.54 -3.49
C ILE A 391 -38.97 -39.59 -4.60
N LEU A 392 -38.62 -39.18 -5.83
CA LEU A 392 -38.43 -40.10 -6.95
C LEU A 392 -37.26 -41.06 -6.71
N SER A 393 -36.15 -40.56 -6.14
CA SER A 393 -34.99 -41.38 -5.80
C SER A 393 -35.33 -42.40 -4.72
N LEU A 394 -36.07 -42.00 -3.69
CA LEU A 394 -36.55 -42.89 -2.65
C LEU A 394 -37.49 -43.96 -3.21
N PHE A 395 -38.44 -43.59 -4.07
CA PHE A 395 -39.35 -44.53 -4.70
C PHE A 395 -38.60 -45.53 -5.60
N TYR A 396 -37.61 -45.06 -6.34
CA TYR A 396 -36.73 -45.90 -7.15
C TYR A 396 -35.97 -46.92 -6.28
N LEU A 397 -35.37 -46.47 -5.17
CA LEU A 397 -34.63 -47.34 -4.25
C LEU A 397 -35.56 -48.37 -3.57
N LEU A 398 -36.74 -47.95 -3.10
CA LEU A 398 -37.73 -48.85 -2.50
C LEU A 398 -38.20 -49.89 -3.51
N ARG A 399 -38.51 -49.48 -4.74
CA ARG A 399 -38.87 -50.42 -5.80
C ARG A 399 -37.75 -51.42 -6.04
N LYS A 400 -36.48 -50.99 -6.08
CA LYS A 400 -35.34 -51.89 -6.29
C LYS A 400 -35.03 -52.82 -5.12
N LEU A 401 -35.39 -52.43 -3.90
CA LEU A 401 -35.15 -53.23 -2.68
C LEU A 401 -36.22 -54.30 -2.46
N PHE A 402 -37.48 -53.99 -2.77
CA PHE A 402 -38.62 -54.86 -2.48
C PHE A 402 -39.21 -55.58 -3.70
N MET A 403 -38.73 -55.24 -4.91
CA MET A 403 -39.18 -55.79 -6.18
C MET A 403 -37.98 -56.16 -7.06
#